data_AF-A0A9D1WQM2-F1
#
_entry.id   AF-A0A9D1WQM2-F1
#
_cell.length_a   1.000
_cell.length_b   1.000
_cell.length_c   1.000
_cell.angle_alpha   90.00
_cell.angle_beta   90.00
_cell.angle_gamma   90.00
#
_symmetry.space_group_name_H-M   'P 1'
#
loop_
_entity.id
_entity.type
_entity.pdbx_description
1 polymer ?
#
loop_
_entity_poly.entity_id
_entity_poly.type
_entity_poly.pdbx_seq_one_letter_code
_entity_poly.pdbx_strand_id
1 'polypeptide(L)'
;KICGRTLMGARPPKGQELEDHYCGRIRLRVADFMKAVDEELWSLGVPVKTKHNETAPAQHEMAVVYNEANIACDHNQLAMEILRTTAKKKGLACLLAEKPFAGINGSGKHNNYSLATDDGLNLLSPPKDGREDLQFLLMVAAFLQVVDEYAGLLRASAASAGNDHRLGGFEAPPAIISVFLGEALTGQLVAAAHGGQAPHAQRQLLNTGVAALPELVKDDSDRNRTSPFAFTGSKFEFRMVGSSQSIALTNVVLNTALAEVFDQFSARLEAAGDRQAEIRGILSDVLRDHGRIIFNGNNYSAAWVQEARRRGLPVLGSAVEAYEYLVDPKSVELFTRQGVLTRDECFARYDILLEVYAKVLGIEAATMVEMTRRQVYPALLRYTGEVAQSVSQMRTAGVHSGSASRLLDTLAALTDQIDSELEGLRDAVARSHALEGSKTHAQFMRDQVLPRMAGLRTACDAAETITGHDRWPIPTYTDLLYRV
;
A
#
# COMPACT_ATOMS: atom_id res chain seq x y z
N LYS A 1 14.78 9.36 -13.27
CA LYS A 1 14.75 8.78 -11.90
C LYS A 1 15.04 7.30 -12.07
N ILE A 2 15.91 6.71 -11.25
CA ILE A 2 16.30 5.31 -11.40
C ILE A 2 15.35 4.42 -10.56
N CYS A 3 15.40 4.49 -9.23
CA CYS A 3 14.59 3.61 -8.37
C CYS A 3 13.31 4.25 -7.80
N GLY A 4 13.28 5.58 -7.65
CA GLY A 4 12.11 6.28 -7.05
C GLY A 4 11.96 6.13 -5.53
N ARG A 5 12.79 5.29 -4.89
CA ARG A 5 12.96 5.15 -3.43
C ARG A 5 14.44 5.14 -3.04
N THR A 6 14.71 5.34 -1.76
CA THR A 6 16.05 5.21 -1.19
C THR A 6 16.40 3.75 -0.96
N LEU A 7 17.58 3.32 -1.40
CA LEU A 7 18.10 1.95 -1.22
C LEU A 7 18.86 1.78 0.10
N MET A 8 19.34 2.90 0.65
CA MET A 8 20.05 3.04 1.93
C MET A 8 19.72 4.42 2.52
N GLY A 9 19.99 4.60 3.80
CA GLY A 9 19.74 5.81 4.55
C GLY A 9 19.29 5.48 5.97
N ALA A 10 20.07 5.95 6.95
CA ALA A 10 19.76 5.80 8.37
C ALA A 10 18.51 6.57 8.77
N ARG A 11 17.77 6.04 9.75
CA ARG A 11 16.57 6.71 10.30
C ARG A 11 16.99 8.05 10.94
N PRO A 12 16.31 9.16 10.62
CA PRO A 12 16.61 10.46 11.22
C PRO A 12 16.16 10.48 12.70
N PRO A 13 16.74 11.36 13.54
CA PRO A 13 16.30 11.51 14.94
C PRO A 13 14.82 11.88 15.10
N LYS A 14 14.29 12.65 14.14
CA LYS A 14 12.85 12.94 14.00
C LYS A 14 12.37 12.29 12.71
N GLY A 15 11.52 11.27 12.79
CA GLY A 15 10.83 10.65 11.67
C GLY A 15 9.43 11.23 11.50
N GLN A 16 8.46 10.67 12.23
CA GLN A 16 7.05 11.07 12.19
C GLN A 16 6.38 10.91 13.57
N GLU A 17 7.17 10.72 14.61
CA GLU A 17 6.72 10.33 15.96
C GLU A 17 5.86 11.40 16.64
N LEU A 18 5.91 12.64 16.16
CA LEU A 18 5.11 13.75 16.68
C LEU A 18 3.74 13.85 16.02
N GLU A 19 3.47 13.11 14.95
CA GLU A 19 2.22 13.16 14.17
C GLU A 19 1.83 14.61 13.75
N ASP A 20 2.82 15.51 13.67
CA ASP A 20 2.64 16.96 13.54
C ASP A 20 2.49 17.43 12.08
N HIS A 21 2.67 16.51 11.14
CA HIS A 21 2.57 16.79 9.72
C HIS A 21 1.13 16.65 9.20
N TYR A 22 0.37 15.66 9.67
CA TYR A 22 -0.98 15.37 9.19
C TYR A 22 -1.91 16.56 9.42
N CYS A 23 -2.54 17.05 8.35
CA CYS A 23 -3.36 18.28 8.37
C CYS A 23 -2.65 19.53 8.93
N GLY A 24 -1.32 19.49 9.05
CA GLY A 24 -0.49 20.63 9.44
C GLY A 24 -0.37 21.66 8.32
N ARG A 25 0.32 22.77 8.61
CA ARG A 25 0.52 23.85 7.64
C ARG A 25 1.38 23.37 6.45
N ILE A 26 0.86 23.54 5.23
CA ILE A 26 1.60 23.30 3.99
C ILE A 26 2.67 24.39 3.82
N ARG A 27 3.92 24.00 3.57
CA ARG A 27 5.03 24.94 3.30
C ARG A 27 4.73 25.77 2.04
N LEU A 28 5.10 27.05 2.03
CA LEU A 28 4.79 27.97 0.90
C LEU A 28 5.27 27.43 -0.46
N ARG A 29 6.50 26.92 -0.53
CA ARG A 29 7.06 26.31 -1.73
C ARG A 29 6.24 25.13 -2.26
N VAL A 30 5.66 24.34 -1.36
CA VAL A 30 4.78 23.21 -1.73
C VAL A 30 3.41 23.72 -2.14
N ALA A 31 2.87 24.73 -1.45
CA ALA A 31 1.61 25.36 -1.83
C ALA A 31 1.67 25.96 -3.24
N ASP A 32 2.77 26.61 -3.61
CA ASP A 32 2.99 27.14 -4.97
C ASP A 32 3.07 26.04 -6.03
N PHE A 33 3.65 24.89 -5.68
CA PHE A 33 3.64 23.70 -6.54
C PHE A 33 2.21 23.14 -6.69
N MET A 34 1.49 22.95 -5.58
CA MET A 34 0.13 22.45 -5.59
C MET A 34 -0.81 23.35 -6.38
N LYS A 35 -0.68 24.67 -6.25
CA LYS A 35 -1.45 25.64 -7.03
C LYS A 35 -1.22 25.48 -8.54
N ALA A 36 0.03 25.33 -8.96
CA ALA A 36 0.34 25.10 -10.38
C ALA A 36 -0.21 23.77 -10.89
N VAL A 37 -0.23 22.72 -10.04
CA VAL A 37 -0.86 21.44 -10.38
C VAL A 37 -2.38 21.60 -10.56
N ASP A 38 -3.04 22.41 -9.71
CA ASP A 38 -4.47 22.71 -9.87
C ASP A 38 -4.76 23.38 -11.19
N GLU A 39 -4.05 24.46 -11.49
CA GLU A 39 -4.26 25.24 -12.72
C GLU A 39 -4.12 24.36 -13.97
N GLU A 40 -3.10 23.51 -14.01
CA GLU A 40 -2.87 22.59 -15.13
C GLU A 40 -3.97 21.51 -15.20
N LEU A 41 -4.32 20.87 -14.08
CA LEU A 41 -5.34 19.82 -14.07
C LEU A 41 -6.74 20.36 -14.39
N TRP A 42 -7.10 21.54 -13.88
CA TRP A 42 -8.36 22.19 -14.22
C TRP A 42 -8.43 22.55 -15.70
N SER A 43 -7.31 22.98 -16.31
CA SER A 43 -7.25 23.23 -17.76
C SER A 43 -7.49 21.97 -18.60
N LEU A 44 -7.21 20.79 -18.04
CA LEU A 44 -7.43 19.48 -18.66
C LEU A 44 -8.79 18.86 -18.28
N GLY A 45 -9.64 19.57 -17.53
CA GLY A 45 -10.94 19.05 -17.10
C GLY A 45 -10.89 18.07 -15.92
N VAL A 46 -9.77 18.00 -15.18
CA VAL A 46 -9.63 17.15 -14.00
C VAL A 46 -9.93 17.97 -12.73
N PRO A 47 -11.09 17.79 -12.08
CA PRO A 47 -11.50 18.61 -10.94
C PRO A 47 -10.82 18.16 -9.65
N VAL A 48 -9.71 18.78 -9.29
CA VAL A 48 -9.08 18.59 -7.97
C VAL A 48 -9.98 19.15 -6.86
N LYS A 49 -10.17 18.38 -5.78
CA LYS A 49 -11.12 18.68 -4.70
C LYS A 49 -10.45 19.00 -3.37
N THR A 50 -9.54 18.14 -2.91
CA THR A 50 -8.93 18.26 -1.58
C THR A 50 -7.43 18.05 -1.65
N LYS A 51 -6.71 18.76 -0.77
CA LYS A 51 -5.28 18.60 -0.56
C LYS A 51 -4.93 18.81 0.90
N HIS A 52 -4.02 18.01 1.41
CA HIS A 52 -3.46 18.20 2.74
C HIS A 52 -2.08 17.54 2.84
N ASN A 53 -1.37 17.89 3.91
CA ASN A 53 -0.23 17.12 4.35
C ASN A 53 -0.70 15.76 4.86
N GLU A 54 0.09 14.72 4.55
CA GLU A 54 -0.09 13.36 5.06
C GLU A 54 0.77 13.12 6.32
N THR A 55 0.74 11.91 6.89
CA THR A 55 1.41 11.59 8.16
C THR A 55 2.94 11.72 8.08
N ALA A 56 3.59 11.27 6.99
CA ALA A 56 5.05 11.39 6.88
C ALA A 56 5.51 12.79 6.43
N PRO A 57 6.71 13.25 6.83
CA PRO A 57 7.27 14.50 6.35
C PRO A 57 7.37 14.56 4.83
N ALA A 58 7.02 15.71 4.24
CA ALA A 58 7.00 15.91 2.79
C ALA A 58 6.08 14.95 2.01
N GLN A 59 5.17 14.27 2.70
CA GLN A 59 4.09 13.49 2.12
C GLN A 59 2.84 14.35 2.00
N HIS A 60 2.17 14.28 0.85
CA HIS A 60 0.98 15.07 0.57
C HIS A 60 -0.08 14.21 -0.12
N GLU A 61 -1.34 14.50 0.15
CA GLU A 61 -2.47 13.91 -0.56
C GLU A 61 -3.13 14.95 -1.47
N MET A 62 -3.61 14.47 -2.61
CA MET A 62 -4.52 15.20 -3.50
C MET A 62 -5.60 14.24 -3.97
N ALA A 63 -6.86 14.62 -3.79
CA ALA A 63 -8.00 13.88 -4.33
C ALA A 63 -8.74 14.70 -5.39
N VAL A 64 -9.23 14.02 -6.41
CA VAL A 64 -10.12 14.57 -7.44
C VAL A 64 -11.57 14.26 -7.11
N VAL A 65 -12.50 15.01 -7.68
CA VAL A 65 -13.93 14.63 -7.64
C VAL A 65 -14.08 13.29 -8.36
N TYR A 66 -14.88 12.38 -7.77
CA TYR A 66 -15.16 11.07 -8.38
C TYR A 66 -15.84 11.24 -9.74
N ASN A 67 -15.67 10.26 -10.60
CA ASN A 67 -16.29 10.24 -11.93
C ASN A 67 -16.57 8.79 -12.34
N GLU A 68 -17.17 8.58 -13.50
CA GLU A 68 -17.31 7.27 -14.13
C GLU A 68 -15.94 6.57 -14.18
N ALA A 69 -15.93 5.25 -13.98
CA ALA A 69 -14.70 4.49 -13.74
C ALA A 69 -13.63 4.68 -14.83
N ASN A 70 -14.04 4.74 -16.10
CA ASN A 70 -13.13 4.97 -17.22
C ASN A 70 -12.48 6.37 -17.16
N ILE A 71 -13.31 7.41 -17.01
CA ILE A 71 -12.84 8.80 -16.91
C ILE A 71 -11.97 9.00 -15.67
N ALA A 72 -12.34 8.40 -14.54
CA ALA A 72 -11.54 8.45 -13.32
C ALA A 72 -10.15 7.80 -13.50
N CYS A 73 -10.06 6.72 -14.29
CA CYS A 73 -8.79 6.10 -14.64
C CYS A 73 -7.91 7.03 -15.48
N ASP A 74 -8.46 7.66 -16.51
CA ASP A 74 -7.73 8.62 -17.36
C ASP A 74 -7.28 9.85 -16.57
N HIS A 75 -8.19 10.41 -15.77
CA HIS A 75 -7.90 11.51 -14.86
C HIS A 75 -6.77 11.16 -13.88
N ASN A 76 -6.72 9.92 -13.39
CA ASN A 76 -5.65 9.48 -12.51
C ASN A 76 -4.29 9.45 -13.22
N GLN A 77 -4.23 8.94 -14.45
CA GLN A 77 -2.99 8.93 -15.25
C GLN A 77 -2.50 10.35 -15.55
N LEU A 78 -3.41 11.24 -15.96
CA LEU A 78 -3.11 12.65 -16.17
C LEU A 78 -2.60 13.31 -14.87
N ALA A 79 -3.27 13.08 -13.74
CA ALA A 79 -2.83 13.59 -12.44
C ALA A 79 -1.40 13.16 -12.10
N MET A 80 -1.07 11.88 -12.25
CA MET A 80 0.29 11.39 -11.99
C MET A 80 1.34 12.05 -12.90
N GLU A 81 1.02 12.28 -14.18
CA GLU A 81 1.94 12.95 -15.10
C GLU A 81 2.12 14.44 -14.79
N ILE A 82 1.02 15.16 -14.53
CA ILE A 82 1.05 16.58 -14.18
C ILE A 82 1.79 16.81 -12.86
N LEU A 83 1.60 15.96 -11.85
CA LEU A 83 2.35 16.01 -10.60
C LEU A 83 3.86 15.92 -10.85
N ARG A 84 4.30 14.97 -11.69
CA ARG A 84 5.73 14.77 -11.99
C ARG A 84 6.33 15.90 -12.81
N THR A 85 5.65 16.35 -13.87
CA THR A 85 6.15 17.40 -14.77
C THR A 85 6.16 18.75 -14.07
N THR A 86 5.10 19.10 -13.34
CA THR A 86 5.01 20.37 -12.59
C THR A 86 6.02 20.42 -11.45
N ALA A 87 6.27 19.29 -10.76
CA ALA A 87 7.30 19.24 -9.73
C ALA A 87 8.68 19.59 -10.33
N LYS A 88 9.04 18.99 -11.48
CA LYS A 88 10.30 19.30 -12.18
C LYS A 88 10.37 20.79 -12.56
N LYS A 89 9.31 21.37 -13.11
CA LYS A 89 9.22 22.81 -13.46
C LYS A 89 9.44 23.71 -12.24
N LYS A 90 9.04 23.27 -11.04
CA LYS A 90 9.19 23.99 -9.76
C LYS A 90 10.48 23.64 -9.00
N GLY A 91 11.43 22.92 -9.63
CA GLY A 91 12.68 22.51 -8.97
C GLY A 91 12.46 21.52 -7.82
N LEU A 92 11.41 20.70 -7.92
CA LEU A 92 11.03 19.65 -6.98
C LEU A 92 11.04 18.27 -7.66
N ALA A 93 10.98 17.21 -6.88
CA ALA A 93 10.84 15.85 -7.37
C ALA A 93 9.62 15.18 -6.72
N CYS A 94 8.52 15.00 -7.46
CA CYS A 94 7.36 14.23 -6.99
C CYS A 94 7.66 12.72 -7.01
N LEU A 95 7.74 12.09 -5.83
CA LEU A 95 7.97 10.65 -5.67
C LEU A 95 6.62 9.94 -5.54
N LEU A 96 6.33 9.04 -6.48
CA LEU A 96 5.10 8.23 -6.48
C LEU A 96 5.34 6.79 -6.05
N ALA A 97 6.58 6.43 -5.67
CA ALA A 97 6.88 5.10 -5.14
C ALA A 97 6.10 4.88 -3.83
N GLU A 98 5.67 3.64 -3.60
CA GLU A 98 4.81 3.27 -2.47
C GLU A 98 5.55 3.39 -1.14
N LYS A 99 6.88 3.21 -1.16
CA LYS A 99 7.75 3.37 0.00
C LYS A 99 9.02 4.13 -0.38
N PRO A 100 8.97 5.47 -0.55
CA PRO A 100 10.13 6.24 -0.96
C PRO A 100 11.25 6.23 0.09
N PHE A 101 10.88 6.29 1.37
CA PHE A 101 11.78 6.26 2.52
C PHE A 101 11.37 5.13 3.47
N ALA A 102 12.35 4.42 4.04
CA ALA A 102 12.06 3.36 5.01
C ALA A 102 11.77 3.94 6.40
N GLY A 103 11.01 3.22 7.22
CA GLY A 103 10.75 3.58 8.61
C GLY A 103 9.73 4.70 8.85
N ILE A 104 9.12 5.26 7.79
CA ILE A 104 8.02 6.25 7.85
C ILE A 104 6.84 5.80 6.97
N ASN A 105 5.69 6.49 7.01
CA ASN A 105 4.50 6.14 6.22
C ASN A 105 4.82 5.99 4.72
N GLY A 106 4.15 5.02 4.10
CA GLY A 106 4.20 4.83 2.65
C GLY A 106 3.09 5.60 1.95
N SER A 107 3.18 5.69 0.63
CA SER A 107 2.18 6.33 -0.21
C SER A 107 1.25 5.28 -0.84
N GLY A 108 -0.05 5.41 -0.60
CA GLY A 108 -1.08 4.59 -1.21
C GLY A 108 -1.89 5.38 -2.24
N LYS A 109 -2.79 4.70 -2.94
CA LYS A 109 -3.82 5.31 -3.79
C LYS A 109 -5.15 4.63 -3.52
N HIS A 110 -5.99 5.22 -2.67
CA HIS A 110 -7.25 4.56 -2.33
C HIS A 110 -8.24 4.60 -3.50
N ASN A 111 -8.81 3.44 -3.85
CA ASN A 111 -9.86 3.34 -4.85
C ASN A 111 -11.22 3.39 -4.15
N ASN A 112 -11.82 4.58 -4.15
CA ASN A 112 -13.17 4.80 -3.62
C ASN A 112 -14.19 4.40 -4.70
N TYR A 113 -14.97 3.34 -4.43
CA TYR A 113 -15.85 2.69 -5.37
C TYR A 113 -17.33 2.81 -4.93
N SER A 114 -18.17 3.33 -5.83
CA SER A 114 -19.61 3.40 -5.68
C SER A 114 -20.32 2.96 -6.96
N LEU A 115 -21.56 2.47 -6.84
CA LEU A 115 -22.43 2.14 -7.97
C LEU A 115 -23.61 3.08 -8.00
N ALA A 116 -23.80 3.78 -9.11
CA ALA A 116 -24.94 4.64 -9.34
C ALA A 116 -25.71 4.17 -10.59
N THR A 117 -27.03 4.26 -10.52
CA THR A 117 -27.92 4.12 -11.67
C THR A 117 -27.85 5.36 -12.57
N ASP A 118 -28.43 5.25 -13.77
CA ASP A 118 -28.51 6.33 -14.76
C ASP A 118 -29.35 7.53 -14.27
N ASP A 119 -30.30 7.31 -13.38
CA ASP A 119 -31.08 8.36 -12.69
C ASP A 119 -30.36 8.97 -11.46
N GLY A 120 -29.13 8.53 -11.16
CA GLY A 120 -28.27 9.09 -10.13
C GLY A 120 -28.46 8.51 -8.72
N LEU A 121 -29.26 7.46 -8.56
CA LEU A 121 -29.37 6.75 -7.28
C LEU A 121 -28.10 5.94 -6.99
N ASN A 122 -27.40 6.30 -5.91
CA ASN A 122 -26.27 5.51 -5.41
C ASN A 122 -26.77 4.29 -4.64
N LEU A 123 -26.56 3.10 -5.20
CA LEU A 123 -27.00 1.81 -4.67
C LEU A 123 -26.26 1.37 -3.39
N LEU A 124 -25.17 2.05 -3.04
CA LEU A 124 -24.42 1.85 -1.80
C LEU A 124 -24.69 2.93 -0.74
N SER A 125 -25.68 3.80 -0.95
CA SER A 125 -26.12 4.73 0.09
C SER A 125 -27.15 4.09 1.01
N PRO A 126 -26.92 4.04 2.33
CA PRO A 126 -27.91 3.54 3.26
C PRO A 126 -29.11 4.50 3.33
N PRO A 127 -30.31 4.00 3.66
CA PRO A 127 -31.51 4.82 3.79
C PRO A 127 -31.39 5.83 4.94
N LYS A 128 -31.83 7.07 4.71
CA LYS A 128 -31.67 8.19 5.65
C LYS A 128 -32.51 8.05 6.93
N ASP A 129 -33.62 7.34 6.86
CA ASP A 129 -34.56 7.08 7.95
C ASP A 129 -34.19 5.83 8.77
N GLY A 130 -33.10 5.13 8.41
CA GLY A 130 -32.60 3.96 9.13
C GLY A 130 -33.50 2.73 9.02
N ARG A 131 -34.48 2.75 8.10
CA ARG A 131 -35.30 1.57 7.79
C ARG A 131 -34.44 0.50 7.11
N GLU A 132 -34.91 -0.75 7.14
CA GLU A 132 -34.30 -1.80 6.34
C GLU A 132 -34.46 -1.49 4.85
N ASP A 133 -33.36 -1.54 4.12
CA ASP A 133 -33.34 -1.43 2.66
C ASP A 133 -32.67 -2.68 2.08
N LEU A 134 -33.50 -3.60 1.62
CA LEU A 134 -33.05 -4.88 1.06
C LEU A 134 -32.23 -4.70 -0.21
N GLN A 135 -32.46 -3.65 -1.01
CA GLN A 135 -31.67 -3.40 -2.21
C GLN A 135 -30.24 -2.99 -1.83
N PHE A 136 -30.11 -2.04 -0.90
CA PHE A 136 -28.81 -1.64 -0.36
C PHE A 136 -28.06 -2.83 0.26
N LEU A 137 -28.73 -3.62 1.10
CA LEU A 137 -28.11 -4.80 1.74
C LEU A 137 -27.71 -5.87 0.72
N LEU A 138 -28.50 -6.07 -0.34
CA LEU A 138 -28.16 -6.97 -1.44
C LEU A 138 -26.89 -6.51 -2.16
N MET A 139 -26.71 -5.21 -2.36
CA MET A 139 -25.46 -4.68 -2.93
C MET A 139 -24.29 -4.92 -2.00
N VAL A 140 -24.42 -4.64 -0.69
CA VAL A 140 -23.37 -4.94 0.30
C VAL A 140 -23.00 -6.42 0.28
N ALA A 141 -24.00 -7.31 0.20
CA ALA A 141 -23.79 -8.75 0.08
C ALA A 141 -23.02 -9.13 -1.20
N ALA A 142 -23.32 -8.51 -2.35
CA ALA A 142 -22.56 -8.73 -3.58
C ALA A 142 -21.07 -8.41 -3.40
N PHE A 143 -20.74 -7.30 -2.73
CA PHE A 143 -19.34 -6.97 -2.42
C PHE A 143 -18.69 -7.97 -1.46
N LEU A 144 -19.41 -8.47 -0.46
CA LEU A 144 -18.88 -9.50 0.44
C LEU A 144 -18.51 -10.77 -0.32
N GLN A 145 -19.40 -11.23 -1.20
CA GLN A 145 -19.15 -12.38 -2.05
C GLN A 145 -17.95 -12.12 -2.97
N VAL A 146 -17.91 -10.99 -3.70
CA VAL A 146 -16.78 -10.63 -4.57
C VAL A 146 -15.45 -10.63 -3.82
N VAL A 147 -15.41 -9.96 -2.65
CA VAL A 147 -14.16 -9.78 -1.91
C VAL A 147 -13.68 -11.10 -1.30
N ASP A 148 -14.57 -11.96 -0.82
CA ASP A 148 -14.19 -13.29 -0.32
C ASP A 148 -13.76 -14.22 -1.46
N GLU A 149 -14.56 -14.30 -2.52
CA GLU A 149 -14.36 -15.24 -3.62
C GLU A 149 -13.13 -14.96 -4.47
N TYR A 150 -12.78 -13.68 -4.63
CA TYR A 150 -11.71 -13.20 -5.49
C TYR A 150 -10.63 -12.43 -4.71
N ALA A 151 -10.50 -12.69 -3.40
CA ALA A 151 -9.50 -12.06 -2.52
C ALA A 151 -8.08 -12.10 -3.10
N GLY A 152 -7.65 -13.27 -3.60
CA GLY A 152 -6.31 -13.39 -4.18
C GLY A 152 -6.13 -12.57 -5.47
N LEU A 153 -7.15 -12.54 -6.34
CA LEU A 153 -7.14 -11.75 -7.57
C LEU A 153 -7.16 -10.23 -7.29
N LEU A 154 -7.94 -9.80 -6.30
CA LEU A 154 -7.93 -8.41 -5.82
C LEU A 154 -6.56 -8.01 -5.28
N ARG A 155 -5.91 -8.89 -4.50
CA ARG A 155 -4.54 -8.67 -3.99
C ARG A 155 -3.53 -8.60 -5.13
N ALA A 156 -3.68 -9.43 -6.17
CA ALA A 156 -2.87 -9.42 -7.38
C ALA A 156 -3.01 -8.10 -8.15
N SER A 157 -4.23 -7.54 -8.24
CA SER A 157 -4.49 -6.28 -8.93
C SER A 157 -3.76 -5.08 -8.32
N ALA A 158 -3.48 -5.15 -7.02
CA ALA A 158 -2.75 -4.14 -6.25
C ALA A 158 -1.30 -4.55 -5.93
N ALA A 159 -0.78 -5.63 -6.52
CA ALA A 159 0.56 -6.10 -6.26
C ALA A 159 1.61 -5.39 -7.13
N SER A 160 2.78 -5.11 -6.54
CA SER A 160 3.99 -4.65 -7.24
C SER A 160 5.19 -4.75 -6.30
N ALA A 161 6.41 -4.74 -6.85
CA ALA A 161 7.64 -4.73 -6.04
C ALA A 161 7.68 -3.55 -5.05
N GLY A 162 7.26 -2.37 -5.50
CA GLY A 162 7.19 -1.19 -4.63
C GLY A 162 6.15 -1.34 -3.50
N ASN A 163 4.98 -1.87 -3.82
CA ASN A 163 3.89 -2.00 -2.84
C ASN A 163 4.16 -3.07 -1.78
N ASP A 164 4.96 -4.10 -2.08
CA ASP A 164 5.41 -5.09 -1.09
C ASP A 164 6.23 -4.45 0.04
N HIS A 165 6.91 -3.32 -0.21
CA HIS A 165 7.59 -2.55 0.84
C HIS A 165 6.65 -1.68 1.68
N ARG A 166 5.39 -1.50 1.26
CA ARG A 166 4.41 -0.62 1.92
C ARG A 166 3.45 -1.38 2.82
N LEU A 167 2.89 -2.49 2.35
CA LEU A 167 1.79 -3.19 3.03
C LEU A 167 2.22 -3.76 4.41
N GLY A 168 1.29 -3.79 5.36
CA GLY A 168 1.50 -4.42 6.68
C GLY A 168 2.03 -3.52 7.79
N GLY A 169 1.99 -2.20 7.62
CA GLY A 169 2.31 -1.24 8.68
C GLY A 169 2.15 0.20 8.24
N PHE A 170 2.29 1.15 9.18
CA PHE A 170 2.22 2.60 8.91
C PHE A 170 0.99 3.00 8.09
N GLU A 171 -0.21 2.65 8.58
CA GLU A 171 -1.52 2.91 7.95
C GLU A 171 -1.78 2.20 6.61
N ALA A 172 -0.83 1.43 6.08
CA ALA A 172 -1.08 0.57 4.92
C ALA A 172 -1.71 -0.76 5.35
N PRO A 173 -2.76 -1.27 4.67
CA PRO A 173 -3.39 -2.54 5.05
C PRO A 173 -2.40 -3.71 4.97
N PRO A 174 -2.57 -4.78 5.78
CA PRO A 174 -1.76 -5.99 5.63
C PRO A 174 -2.11 -6.75 4.36
N ALA A 175 -1.30 -7.74 4.00
CA ALA A 175 -1.51 -8.56 2.81
C ALA A 175 -2.58 -9.66 2.97
N ILE A 176 -3.62 -9.37 3.77
CA ILE A 176 -4.78 -10.22 4.03
C ILE A 176 -5.99 -9.38 3.65
N ILE A 177 -6.75 -9.79 2.64
CA ILE A 177 -7.97 -9.08 2.26
C ILE A 177 -9.08 -9.39 3.26
N SER A 178 -9.75 -8.35 3.74
CA SER A 178 -10.89 -8.42 4.65
C SER A 178 -11.79 -7.21 4.42
N VAL A 179 -13.07 -7.34 4.79
CA VAL A 179 -14.06 -6.27 4.69
C VAL A 179 -14.35 -5.70 6.07
N PHE A 180 -14.27 -4.37 6.18
CA PHE A 180 -14.77 -3.63 7.33
C PHE A 180 -16.13 -3.03 7.00
N LEU A 181 -17.15 -3.39 7.77
CA LEU A 181 -18.51 -2.84 7.64
C LEU A 181 -18.91 -1.95 8.82
N GLY A 182 -18.25 -2.12 9.98
CA GLY A 182 -18.74 -1.59 11.26
C GLY A 182 -19.76 -2.52 11.92
N GLU A 183 -19.93 -2.38 13.23
CA GLU A 183 -20.86 -3.17 14.04
C GLU A 183 -22.31 -2.96 13.59
N ALA A 184 -22.70 -1.72 13.28
CA ALA A 184 -24.07 -1.38 12.92
C ALA A 184 -24.52 -2.03 11.60
N LEU A 185 -23.73 -1.87 10.53
CA LEU A 185 -24.07 -2.43 9.21
C LEU A 185 -23.97 -3.97 9.21
N THR A 186 -23.01 -4.53 9.94
CA THR A 186 -22.91 -5.99 10.12
C THR A 186 -24.17 -6.52 10.81
N GLY A 187 -24.64 -5.84 11.86
CA GLY A 187 -25.88 -6.20 12.56
C GLY A 187 -27.12 -6.14 11.67
N GLN A 188 -27.25 -5.10 10.82
CA GLN A 188 -28.34 -4.99 9.86
C GLN A 188 -28.35 -6.13 8.84
N LEU A 189 -27.18 -6.49 8.32
CA LEU A 189 -27.05 -7.58 7.36
C LEU A 189 -27.46 -8.93 7.97
N VAL A 190 -26.99 -9.22 9.19
CA VAL A 190 -27.33 -10.45 9.93
C VAL A 190 -28.83 -10.55 10.22
N ALA A 191 -29.44 -9.42 10.59
CA ALA A 191 -30.87 -9.36 10.87
C ALA A 191 -31.73 -9.63 9.64
N ALA A 192 -31.39 -8.98 8.52
CA ALA A 192 -32.10 -9.13 7.26
C ALA A 192 -32.04 -10.56 6.72
N ALA A 193 -30.90 -11.24 6.92
CA ALA A 193 -30.66 -12.63 6.53
C ALA A 193 -31.43 -13.67 7.37
N HIS A 194 -31.55 -13.47 8.68
CA HIS A 194 -32.15 -14.47 9.58
C HIS A 194 -33.58 -14.13 10.03
N GLY A 195 -34.19 -13.08 9.48
CA GLY A 195 -35.56 -12.68 9.82
C GLY A 195 -35.72 -12.13 11.24
N GLY A 196 -34.63 -11.65 11.84
CA GLY A 196 -34.63 -11.02 13.16
C GLY A 196 -34.73 -9.50 13.08
N GLN A 197 -35.07 -8.82 14.18
CA GLN A 197 -34.81 -7.39 14.29
C GLN A 197 -33.31 -7.20 14.48
N ALA A 198 -32.69 -6.32 13.67
CA ALA A 198 -31.34 -5.86 13.99
C ALA A 198 -31.37 -5.33 15.42
N PRO A 199 -30.37 -5.66 16.27
CA PRO A 199 -30.20 -4.89 17.47
C PRO A 199 -30.18 -3.44 16.99
N HIS A 200 -31.13 -2.61 17.43
CA HIS A 200 -30.98 -1.18 17.25
C HIS A 200 -29.59 -0.90 17.80
N ALA A 201 -28.66 -0.52 16.93
CA ALA A 201 -27.39 -0.01 17.36
C ALA A 201 -27.74 1.26 18.13
N GLN A 202 -28.05 1.11 19.41
CA GLN A 202 -28.05 2.21 20.34
C GLN A 202 -26.67 2.79 20.14
N ARG A 203 -26.64 4.00 19.56
CA ARG A 203 -25.47 4.85 19.48
C ARG A 203 -24.80 4.75 20.84
N GLN A 204 -23.76 3.94 20.96
CA GLN A 204 -23.18 3.65 22.27
C GLN A 204 -22.57 4.96 22.72
N LEU A 205 -23.20 5.60 23.70
CA LEU A 205 -22.65 6.80 24.29
C LEU A 205 -21.34 6.41 24.97
N LEU A 206 -20.25 7.05 24.57
CA LEU A 206 -18.96 6.96 25.23
C LEU A 206 -19.16 7.46 26.66
N ASN A 207 -19.20 6.52 27.62
CA ASN A 207 -19.18 6.87 29.02
C ASN A 207 -17.75 7.27 29.39
N THR A 208 -17.45 8.56 29.23
CA THR A 208 -16.13 9.14 29.56
C THR A 208 -15.93 9.31 31.07
N GLY A 209 -16.95 9.05 31.89
CA GLY A 209 -16.89 9.23 33.35
C GLY A 209 -16.85 10.69 33.80
N VAL A 210 -16.99 11.66 32.90
CA VAL A 210 -16.93 13.09 33.17
C VAL A 210 -18.24 13.74 32.75
N ALA A 211 -19.05 14.15 33.74
CA ALA A 211 -20.39 14.71 33.51
C ALA A 211 -20.43 16.01 32.67
N ALA A 212 -19.28 16.67 32.48
CA ALA A 212 -19.16 17.90 31.70
C ALA A 212 -18.88 17.68 30.21
N LEU A 213 -18.58 16.45 29.77
CA LEU A 213 -18.39 16.15 28.35
C LEU A 213 -19.73 15.88 27.68
N PRO A 214 -19.97 16.40 26.47
CA PRO A 214 -21.16 16.06 25.71
C PRO A 214 -21.22 14.56 25.45
N GLU A 215 -22.43 14.04 25.33
CA GLU A 215 -22.71 12.67 24.93
C GLU A 215 -22.07 12.37 23.55
N LEU A 216 -20.89 11.77 23.58
CA LEU A 216 -20.13 11.39 22.39
C LEU A 216 -20.60 10.01 21.92
N VAL A 217 -21.04 9.89 20.68
CA VAL A 217 -21.39 8.60 20.09
C VAL A 217 -20.12 7.82 19.76
N LYS A 218 -20.06 6.53 20.12
CA LYS A 218 -19.00 5.61 19.71
C LYS A 218 -18.94 5.60 18.18
N ASP A 219 -17.78 6.00 17.69
CA ASP A 219 -17.45 6.05 16.28
C ASP A 219 -17.28 4.62 15.75
N ASP A 220 -18.11 4.22 14.78
CA ASP A 220 -18.10 2.90 14.13
C ASP A 220 -17.23 2.88 12.86
N SER A 221 -16.40 3.92 12.67
CA SER A 221 -15.44 3.98 11.57
C SER A 221 -14.18 3.14 11.85
N ASP A 222 -13.54 2.66 10.79
CA ASP A 222 -12.22 2.02 10.88
C ASP A 222 -11.15 3.06 11.22
N ARG A 223 -11.08 3.44 12.51
CA ARG A 223 -10.26 4.53 13.03
C ARG A 223 -8.78 4.40 12.69
N ASN A 224 -8.27 3.17 12.59
CA ASN A 224 -6.86 2.92 12.30
C ASN A 224 -6.58 2.73 10.81
N ARG A 225 -7.62 2.85 9.95
CA ARG A 225 -7.55 2.67 8.49
C ARG A 225 -6.87 1.37 8.04
N THR A 226 -6.93 0.32 8.86
CA THR A 226 -6.14 -0.89 8.64
C THR A 226 -6.82 -1.90 7.72
N SER A 227 -8.13 -1.73 7.49
CA SER A 227 -8.86 -2.63 6.61
C SER A 227 -8.48 -2.39 5.14
N PRO A 228 -8.20 -3.47 4.38
CA PRO A 228 -8.02 -3.40 2.94
C PRO A 228 -9.24 -2.87 2.20
N PHE A 229 -10.44 -3.25 2.62
CA PHE A 229 -11.71 -2.96 1.94
C PHE A 229 -12.74 -2.46 2.95
N ALA A 230 -12.91 -1.14 3.05
CA ALA A 230 -13.74 -0.54 4.10
C ALA A 230 -15.01 0.11 3.54
N PHE A 231 -16.17 -0.16 4.12
CA PHE A 231 -17.37 0.62 3.84
C PHE A 231 -17.28 1.98 4.53
N THR A 232 -17.38 3.06 3.76
CA THR A 232 -17.20 4.45 4.26
C THR A 232 -18.48 5.27 4.07
N GLY A 233 -19.60 4.68 4.50
CA GLY A 233 -20.90 5.35 4.63
C GLY A 233 -21.75 5.35 3.37
N SER A 234 -21.16 5.44 2.17
CA SER A 234 -21.93 5.43 0.90
C SER A 234 -21.19 4.79 -0.27
N LYS A 235 -20.08 4.12 0.02
CA LYS A 235 -19.10 3.59 -0.95
C LYS A 235 -18.15 2.64 -0.23
N PHE A 236 -17.49 1.78 -0.97
CA PHE A 236 -16.36 1.02 -0.48
C PHE A 236 -15.04 1.71 -0.82
N GLU A 237 -14.06 1.60 0.05
CA GLU A 237 -12.72 2.12 -0.14
C GLU A 237 -11.73 0.96 -0.14
N PHE A 238 -11.08 0.72 -1.29
CA PHE A 238 -10.02 -0.26 -1.42
C PHE A 238 -8.65 0.39 -1.27
N ARG A 239 -7.95 0.10 -0.18
CA ARG A 239 -6.75 0.82 0.28
C ARG A 239 -5.42 0.19 -0.14
N MET A 240 -5.46 -0.97 -0.81
CA MET A 240 -4.25 -1.72 -1.15
C MET A 240 -3.51 -1.17 -2.38
N VAL A 241 -4.16 -0.41 -3.27
CA VAL A 241 -3.53 0.03 -4.52
C VAL A 241 -2.34 0.95 -4.24
N GLY A 242 -1.21 0.68 -4.90
CA GLY A 242 0.01 1.46 -4.77
C GLY A 242 -0.08 2.86 -5.38
N SER A 243 0.66 3.82 -4.83
CA SER A 243 0.69 5.21 -5.29
C SER A 243 1.22 5.37 -6.73
N SER A 244 2.03 4.45 -7.25
CA SER A 244 2.52 4.50 -8.63
C SER A 244 1.64 3.73 -9.63
N GLN A 245 0.77 2.84 -9.13
CA GLN A 245 0.02 1.90 -9.97
C GLN A 245 -1.12 2.58 -10.73
N SER A 246 -1.44 2.07 -11.92
CA SER A 246 -2.72 2.36 -12.56
C SER A 246 -3.86 1.75 -11.74
N ILE A 247 -4.97 2.49 -11.57
CA ILE A 247 -6.18 1.95 -10.97
C ILE A 247 -6.98 1.04 -11.92
N ALA A 248 -6.57 0.95 -13.19
CA ALA A 248 -7.29 0.20 -14.23
C ALA A 248 -7.47 -1.28 -13.89
N LEU A 249 -6.38 -2.00 -13.57
CA LEU A 249 -6.45 -3.45 -13.33
C LEU A 249 -7.34 -3.78 -12.13
N THR A 250 -7.24 -3.00 -11.07
CA THR A 250 -8.11 -3.13 -9.89
C THR A 250 -9.59 -2.94 -10.26
N ASN A 251 -9.92 -1.92 -11.07
CA ASN A 251 -11.29 -1.70 -11.48
C ASN A 251 -11.78 -2.74 -12.50
N VAL A 252 -10.91 -3.26 -13.37
CA VAL A 252 -11.22 -4.41 -14.23
C VAL A 252 -11.60 -5.62 -13.37
N VAL A 253 -10.76 -5.99 -12.40
CA VAL A 253 -11.06 -7.11 -11.48
C VAL A 253 -12.36 -6.89 -10.72
N LEU A 254 -12.54 -5.72 -10.10
CA LEU A 254 -13.74 -5.43 -9.31
C LEU A 254 -15.01 -5.44 -10.16
N ASN A 255 -14.99 -4.77 -11.32
CA ASN A 255 -16.15 -4.68 -12.19
C ASN A 255 -16.52 -6.05 -12.78
N THR A 256 -15.54 -6.84 -13.21
CA THR A 256 -15.79 -8.19 -13.74
C THR A 256 -16.34 -9.12 -12.65
N ALA A 257 -15.77 -9.10 -11.46
CA ALA A 257 -16.24 -9.92 -10.34
C ALA A 257 -17.65 -9.50 -9.87
N LEU A 258 -17.95 -8.20 -9.86
CA LEU A 258 -19.31 -7.71 -9.55
C LEU A 258 -20.32 -8.10 -10.61
N ALA A 259 -19.99 -7.97 -11.90
CA ALA A 259 -20.85 -8.42 -13.00
C ALA A 259 -21.19 -9.90 -12.85
N GLU A 260 -20.19 -10.72 -12.53
CA GLU A 260 -20.36 -12.14 -12.27
C GLU A 260 -21.33 -12.44 -11.12
N VAL A 261 -21.16 -11.78 -9.98
CA VAL A 261 -22.07 -11.97 -8.83
C VAL A 261 -23.47 -11.42 -9.14
N PHE A 262 -23.58 -10.35 -9.92
CA PHE A 262 -24.87 -9.82 -10.36
C PHE A 262 -25.60 -10.77 -11.30
N ASP A 263 -24.92 -11.47 -12.22
CA ASP A 263 -25.54 -12.51 -13.05
C ASP A 263 -26.13 -13.62 -12.18
N GLN A 264 -25.40 -14.08 -11.16
CA GLN A 264 -25.87 -15.09 -10.22
C GLN A 264 -27.10 -14.62 -9.44
N PHE A 265 -27.06 -13.39 -8.92
CA PHE A 265 -28.18 -12.84 -8.15
C PHE A 265 -29.39 -12.58 -9.05
N SER A 266 -29.20 -12.05 -10.26
CA SER A 266 -30.28 -11.80 -11.21
C SER A 266 -30.99 -13.09 -11.59
N ALA A 267 -30.23 -14.15 -11.91
CA ALA A 267 -30.81 -15.45 -12.25
C ALA A 267 -31.70 -16.03 -11.13
N ARG A 268 -31.28 -15.88 -9.87
CA ARG A 268 -32.10 -16.29 -8.71
C ARG A 268 -33.37 -15.44 -8.58
N LEU A 269 -33.24 -14.12 -8.69
CA LEU A 269 -34.35 -13.19 -8.53
C LEU A 269 -35.38 -13.27 -9.66
N GLU A 270 -34.95 -13.59 -10.88
CA GLU A 270 -35.83 -13.82 -12.03
C GLU A 270 -36.61 -15.13 -11.92
N ALA A 271 -36.01 -16.17 -11.34
CA ALA A 271 -36.67 -17.45 -11.09
C ALA A 271 -37.62 -17.42 -9.89
N ALA A 272 -37.52 -16.42 -9.01
CA ALA A 272 -38.27 -16.36 -7.76
C ALA A 272 -39.71 -15.85 -7.93
N GLY A 273 -40.66 -16.56 -7.32
CA GLY A 273 -42.05 -16.12 -7.21
C GLY A 273 -42.26 -14.98 -6.20
N ASP A 274 -41.43 -14.91 -5.16
CA ASP A 274 -41.37 -13.81 -4.19
C ASP A 274 -39.95 -13.26 -4.11
N ARG A 275 -39.76 -12.07 -4.71
CA ARG A 275 -38.45 -11.42 -4.78
C ARG A 275 -37.92 -10.98 -3.42
N GLN A 276 -38.78 -10.54 -2.49
CA GLN A 276 -38.30 -10.08 -1.18
C GLN A 276 -37.83 -11.27 -0.34
N ALA A 277 -38.57 -12.38 -0.38
CA ALA A 277 -38.14 -13.62 0.25
C ALA A 277 -36.82 -14.12 -0.37
N GLU A 278 -36.68 -14.06 -1.69
CA GLU A 278 -35.45 -14.49 -2.36
C GLU A 278 -34.26 -13.58 -2.02
N ILE A 279 -34.43 -12.25 -1.94
CA ILE A 279 -33.36 -11.35 -1.49
C ILE A 279 -32.87 -11.77 -0.11
N ARG A 280 -33.78 -12.01 0.86
CA ARG A 280 -33.38 -12.48 2.20
C ARG A 280 -32.68 -13.84 2.15
N GLY A 281 -33.11 -14.73 1.26
CA GLY A 281 -32.42 -16.00 0.97
C GLY A 281 -30.99 -15.78 0.50
N ILE A 282 -30.78 -14.91 -0.49
CA ILE A 282 -29.44 -14.52 -0.98
C ILE A 282 -28.60 -13.94 0.15
N LEU A 283 -29.14 -13.03 0.96
CA LEU A 283 -28.42 -12.45 2.11
C LEU A 283 -27.98 -13.53 3.11
N SER A 284 -28.85 -14.51 3.39
CA SER A 284 -28.53 -15.62 4.28
C SER A 284 -27.45 -16.54 3.71
N ASP A 285 -27.51 -16.85 2.41
CA ASP A 285 -26.50 -17.66 1.75
C ASP A 285 -25.14 -16.94 1.74
N VAL A 286 -25.13 -15.66 1.38
CA VAL A 286 -23.89 -14.86 1.34
C VAL A 286 -23.27 -14.73 2.73
N LEU A 287 -24.05 -14.49 3.77
CA LEU A 287 -23.51 -14.43 5.13
C LEU A 287 -22.95 -15.77 5.60
N ARG A 288 -23.63 -16.87 5.28
CA ARG A 288 -23.16 -18.22 5.61
C ARG A 288 -21.85 -18.53 4.91
N ASP A 289 -21.75 -18.24 3.62
CA ASP A 289 -20.66 -18.73 2.77
C ASP A 289 -19.49 -17.74 2.70
N HIS A 290 -19.75 -16.44 2.79
CA HIS A 290 -18.77 -15.37 2.63
C HIS A 290 -18.61 -14.46 3.86
N GLY A 291 -19.42 -14.63 4.91
CA GLY A 291 -19.34 -13.82 6.13
C GLY A 291 -17.98 -13.88 6.85
N ARG A 292 -17.16 -14.91 6.57
CA ARG A 292 -15.79 -15.05 7.09
C ARG A 292 -14.86 -13.88 6.74
N ILE A 293 -15.13 -13.17 5.64
CA ILE A 293 -14.32 -12.03 5.16
C ILE A 293 -14.51 -10.78 6.01
N ILE A 294 -15.61 -10.71 6.77
CA ILE A 294 -15.93 -9.56 7.63
C ILE A 294 -14.98 -9.56 8.84
N PHE A 295 -14.23 -8.47 8.98
CA PHE A 295 -13.36 -8.25 10.11
C PHE A 295 -13.30 -6.78 10.51
N ASN A 296 -13.94 -6.46 11.63
CA ASN A 296 -14.01 -5.10 12.20
C ASN A 296 -12.90 -4.82 13.24
N GLY A 297 -11.85 -5.66 13.29
CA GLY A 297 -10.78 -5.60 14.30
C GLY A 297 -9.49 -4.97 13.79
N ASN A 298 -8.43 -5.10 14.61
CA ASN A 298 -7.09 -4.62 14.26
C ASN A 298 -6.39 -5.58 13.27
N ASN A 299 -6.27 -5.16 12.02
CA ASN A 299 -5.68 -5.95 10.94
C ASN A 299 -4.15 -6.13 11.08
N TYR A 300 -3.46 -5.40 11.96
CA TYR A 300 -2.02 -5.58 12.19
C TYR A 300 -1.65 -6.62 13.25
N SER A 301 -2.64 -7.12 13.98
CA SER A 301 -2.37 -8.07 15.06
C SER A 301 -1.87 -9.41 14.51
N ALA A 302 -0.88 -10.02 15.18
CA ALA A 302 -0.47 -11.39 14.88
C ALA A 302 -1.63 -12.39 15.06
N ALA A 303 -2.56 -12.09 15.98
CA ALA A 303 -3.80 -12.83 16.17
C ALA A 303 -4.67 -12.82 14.89
N TRP A 304 -4.76 -11.69 14.19
CA TRP A 304 -5.51 -11.63 12.93
C TRP A 304 -4.89 -12.51 11.85
N VAL A 305 -3.56 -12.58 11.74
CA VAL A 305 -2.90 -13.46 10.77
C VAL A 305 -3.24 -14.94 11.01
N GLN A 306 -3.24 -15.37 12.28
CA GLN A 306 -3.61 -16.75 12.64
C GLN A 306 -5.09 -17.01 12.39
N GLU A 307 -5.95 -16.06 12.75
CA GLU A 307 -7.39 -16.13 12.55
C GLU A 307 -7.78 -16.17 11.07
N ALA A 308 -7.16 -15.33 10.24
CA ALA A 308 -7.37 -15.31 8.80
C ALA A 308 -7.04 -16.68 8.17
N ARG A 309 -5.93 -17.30 8.58
CA ARG A 309 -5.58 -18.67 8.15
C ARG A 309 -6.61 -19.69 8.61
N ARG A 310 -7.09 -19.60 9.86
CA ARG A 310 -8.14 -20.48 10.40
C ARG A 310 -9.46 -20.35 9.60
N ARG A 311 -9.78 -19.14 9.13
CA ARG A 311 -10.93 -18.85 8.27
C ARG A 311 -10.74 -19.27 6.81
N GLY A 312 -9.53 -19.65 6.41
CA GLY A 312 -9.19 -19.98 5.03
C GLY A 312 -8.98 -18.75 4.13
N LEU A 313 -8.74 -17.57 4.71
CA LEU A 313 -8.45 -16.36 3.95
C LEU A 313 -6.99 -16.39 3.43
N PRO A 314 -6.73 -16.03 2.16
CA PRO A 314 -5.37 -15.97 1.64
C PRO A 314 -4.49 -14.98 2.40
N VAL A 315 -3.27 -15.41 2.74
CA VAL A 315 -2.21 -14.55 3.32
C VAL A 315 -1.08 -14.48 2.32
N LEU A 316 -1.08 -13.45 1.47
CA LEU A 316 -0.22 -13.36 0.28
C LEU A 316 0.85 -12.29 0.47
N GLY A 317 1.98 -12.68 1.06
CA GLY A 317 3.01 -11.77 1.56
C GLY A 317 3.84 -11.08 0.48
N SER A 318 3.77 -11.54 -0.77
CA SER A 318 4.53 -10.98 -1.88
C SER A 318 3.69 -10.84 -3.16
N ALA A 319 4.10 -9.92 -4.02
CA ALA A 319 3.53 -9.73 -5.35
C ALA A 319 3.66 -11.00 -6.20
N VAL A 320 4.78 -11.72 -6.08
CA VAL A 320 5.03 -12.99 -6.78
C VAL A 320 3.97 -14.04 -6.43
N GLU A 321 3.63 -14.19 -5.15
CA GLU A 321 2.55 -15.08 -4.70
C GLU A 321 1.17 -14.60 -5.15
N ALA A 322 0.93 -13.30 -5.09
CA ALA A 322 -0.35 -12.72 -5.49
C ALA A 322 -0.61 -12.92 -6.99
N TYR A 323 0.40 -12.75 -7.85
CA TYR A 323 0.23 -12.88 -9.29
C TYR A 323 -0.20 -14.29 -9.74
N GLU A 324 0.06 -15.35 -8.97
CA GLU A 324 -0.46 -16.70 -9.27
C GLU A 324 -1.99 -16.72 -9.42
N TYR A 325 -2.70 -15.82 -8.73
CA TYR A 325 -4.16 -15.69 -8.85
C TYR A 325 -4.62 -15.08 -10.17
N LEU A 326 -3.74 -14.53 -11.00
CA LEU A 326 -4.10 -14.09 -12.36
C LEU A 326 -4.33 -15.28 -13.30
N VAL A 327 -3.71 -16.43 -13.00
CA VAL A 327 -3.77 -17.65 -13.83
C VAL A 327 -4.43 -18.82 -13.12
N ASP A 328 -4.93 -18.61 -11.90
CA ASP A 328 -5.77 -19.58 -11.21
C ASP A 328 -7.02 -19.90 -12.06
N PRO A 329 -7.46 -21.17 -12.15
CA PRO A 329 -8.58 -21.56 -12.99
C PRO A 329 -9.85 -20.73 -12.75
N LYS A 330 -10.14 -20.38 -11.50
CA LYS A 330 -11.33 -19.58 -11.15
C LYS A 330 -11.25 -18.17 -11.71
N SER A 331 -10.08 -17.53 -11.64
CA SER A 331 -9.87 -16.19 -12.18
C SER A 331 -9.93 -16.17 -13.71
N VAL A 332 -9.34 -17.17 -14.36
CA VAL A 332 -9.39 -17.30 -15.82
C VAL A 332 -10.84 -17.52 -16.29
N GLU A 333 -11.59 -18.38 -15.59
CA GLU A 333 -13.01 -18.60 -15.87
C GLU A 333 -13.83 -17.32 -15.70
N LEU A 334 -13.62 -16.56 -14.61
CA LEU A 334 -14.27 -15.27 -14.39
C LEU A 334 -14.11 -14.35 -15.61
N PHE A 335 -12.87 -14.12 -16.05
CA PHE A 335 -12.61 -13.18 -17.15
C PHE A 335 -13.11 -13.69 -18.49
N THR A 336 -12.96 -14.99 -18.77
CA THR A 336 -13.34 -15.57 -20.07
C THR A 336 -14.85 -15.63 -20.21
N ARG A 337 -15.58 -16.00 -19.14
CA ARG A 337 -17.04 -16.08 -19.18
C ARG A 337 -17.69 -14.70 -19.31
N GLN A 338 -17.14 -13.69 -18.63
CA GLN A 338 -17.58 -12.30 -18.73
C GLN A 338 -17.07 -11.59 -20.00
N GLY A 339 -16.28 -12.26 -20.85
CA GLY A 339 -15.78 -11.71 -22.10
C GLY A 339 -14.79 -10.54 -21.94
N VAL A 340 -14.13 -10.43 -20.78
CA VAL A 340 -13.24 -9.30 -20.44
C VAL A 340 -11.79 -9.59 -20.80
N LEU A 341 -11.30 -10.80 -20.53
CA LEU A 341 -9.98 -11.28 -20.98
C LEU A 341 -10.08 -12.73 -21.42
N THR A 342 -9.32 -13.07 -22.45
CA THR A 342 -9.05 -14.44 -22.86
C THR A 342 -8.08 -15.13 -21.88
N ARG A 343 -8.00 -16.47 -21.98
CA ARG A 343 -7.00 -17.25 -21.23
C ARG A 343 -5.59 -16.75 -21.54
N ASP A 344 -5.24 -16.59 -22.80
CA ASP A 344 -3.90 -16.18 -23.20
C ASP A 344 -3.55 -14.78 -22.69
N GLU A 345 -4.50 -13.85 -22.63
CA GLU A 345 -4.30 -12.53 -22.04
C GLU A 345 -4.07 -12.58 -20.53
N CYS A 346 -4.71 -13.49 -19.80
CA CYS A 346 -4.47 -13.70 -18.37
C CYS A 346 -3.03 -14.20 -18.13
N PHE A 347 -2.59 -15.19 -18.90
CA PHE A 347 -1.22 -15.73 -18.81
C PHE A 347 -0.17 -14.70 -19.24
N ALA A 348 -0.41 -13.95 -20.31
CA ALA A 348 0.48 -12.88 -20.75
C ALA A 348 0.64 -11.80 -19.67
N ARG A 349 -0.46 -11.40 -19.00
CA ARG A 349 -0.40 -10.43 -17.89
C ARG A 349 0.40 -10.97 -16.70
N TYR A 350 0.20 -12.24 -16.34
CA TYR A 350 0.98 -12.90 -15.30
C TYR A 350 2.49 -12.86 -15.60
N ASP A 351 2.89 -13.24 -16.81
CA ASP A 351 4.29 -13.23 -17.22
C ASP A 351 4.88 -11.81 -17.22
N ILE A 352 4.17 -10.84 -17.80
CA ILE A 352 4.60 -9.44 -17.85
C ILE A 352 4.80 -8.87 -16.44
N LEU A 353 3.87 -9.14 -15.51
CA LEU A 353 3.95 -8.61 -14.16
C LEU A 353 5.10 -9.23 -13.34
N LEU A 354 5.39 -10.51 -13.54
CA LEU A 354 6.57 -11.17 -12.97
C LEU A 354 7.87 -10.62 -13.56
N GLU A 355 7.92 -10.41 -14.87
CA GLU A 355 9.07 -9.77 -15.51
C GLU A 355 9.31 -8.35 -15.00
N VAL A 356 8.25 -7.54 -14.90
CA VAL A 356 8.33 -6.17 -14.37
C VAL A 356 8.83 -6.20 -12.93
N TYR A 357 8.33 -7.11 -12.10
CA TYR A 357 8.80 -7.31 -10.73
C TYR A 357 10.31 -7.60 -10.69
N ALA A 358 10.77 -8.57 -11.48
CA ALA A 358 12.18 -8.94 -11.54
C ALA A 358 13.06 -7.79 -12.06
N LYS A 359 12.61 -7.07 -13.10
CA LYS A 359 13.33 -5.93 -13.69
C LYS A 359 13.45 -4.76 -12.70
N VAL A 360 12.37 -4.41 -11.99
CA VAL A 360 12.40 -3.34 -10.97
C VAL A 360 13.43 -3.68 -9.89
N LEU A 361 13.36 -4.87 -9.31
CA LEU A 361 14.32 -5.29 -8.29
C LEU A 361 15.75 -5.41 -8.83
N GLY A 362 15.92 -5.82 -10.08
CA GLY A 362 17.23 -5.89 -10.73
C GLY A 362 17.86 -4.51 -10.88
N ILE A 363 17.09 -3.50 -11.28
CA ILE A 363 17.53 -2.10 -11.36
C ILE A 363 17.89 -1.58 -9.96
N GLU A 364 17.05 -1.85 -8.95
CA GLU A 364 17.34 -1.44 -7.57
C GLU A 364 18.63 -2.09 -7.04
N ALA A 365 18.79 -3.40 -7.20
CA ALA A 365 19.96 -4.13 -6.76
C ALA A 365 21.24 -3.65 -7.46
N ALA A 366 21.20 -3.49 -8.79
CA ALA A 366 22.34 -2.98 -9.55
C ALA A 366 22.71 -1.53 -9.15
N THR A 367 21.71 -0.68 -8.93
CA THR A 367 21.93 0.69 -8.44
C THR A 367 22.55 0.68 -7.05
N MET A 368 22.09 -0.21 -6.16
CA MET A 368 22.66 -0.35 -4.83
C MET A 368 24.13 -0.78 -4.87
N VAL A 369 24.45 -1.78 -5.70
CA VAL A 369 25.83 -2.22 -5.94
C VAL A 369 26.71 -1.06 -6.44
N GLU A 370 26.23 -0.30 -7.42
CA GLU A 370 26.96 0.84 -7.96
C GLU A 370 27.19 1.93 -6.90
N MET A 371 26.14 2.33 -6.19
CA MET A 371 26.20 3.35 -5.13
C MET A 371 27.17 2.94 -4.03
N THR A 372 27.06 1.70 -3.52
CA THR A 372 27.92 1.22 -2.45
C THR A 372 29.37 1.17 -2.92
N ARG A 373 29.64 0.55 -4.07
CA ARG A 373 31.01 0.35 -4.58
C ARG A 373 31.72 1.65 -4.92
N ARG A 374 31.01 2.62 -5.49
CA ARG A 374 31.62 3.85 -6.03
C ARG A 374 31.58 5.02 -5.05
N GLN A 375 30.69 5.00 -4.07
CA GLN A 375 30.48 6.13 -3.16
C GLN A 375 30.69 5.72 -1.70
N VAL A 376 29.86 4.82 -1.17
CA VAL A 376 29.84 4.50 0.27
C VAL A 376 31.13 3.82 0.72
N TYR A 377 31.53 2.73 0.07
CA TYR A 377 32.70 1.95 0.48
C TYR A 377 34.00 2.78 0.42
N PRO A 378 34.33 3.51 -0.67
CA PRO A 378 35.52 4.36 -0.70
C PRO A 378 35.49 5.51 0.32
N ALA A 379 34.32 6.07 0.60
CA ALA A 379 34.16 7.14 1.59
C ALA A 379 34.42 6.61 3.01
N LEU A 380 33.83 5.45 3.34
CA LEU A 380 34.04 4.79 4.63
C LEU A 380 35.51 4.40 4.82
N LEU A 381 36.12 3.75 3.83
CA LEU A 381 37.53 3.33 3.91
C LEU A 381 38.48 4.53 4.13
N ARG A 382 38.22 5.66 3.46
CA ARG A 382 38.99 6.91 3.67
C ARG A 382 38.84 7.41 5.11
N TYR A 383 37.61 7.49 5.62
CA TYR A 383 37.35 7.95 6.98
C TYR A 383 37.97 7.01 8.02
N THR A 384 37.88 5.69 7.83
CA THR A 384 38.59 4.69 8.64
C THR A 384 40.10 4.98 8.67
N GLY A 385 40.70 5.31 7.52
CA GLY A 385 42.11 5.71 7.43
C GLY A 385 42.44 7.00 8.21
N GLU A 386 41.58 8.03 8.12
CA GLU A 386 41.74 9.29 8.88
C GLU A 386 41.69 9.03 10.41
N VAL A 387 40.78 8.18 10.86
CA VAL A 387 40.68 7.78 12.27
C VAL A 387 41.89 6.94 12.69
N ALA A 388 42.34 6.01 11.86
CA ALA A 388 43.53 5.21 12.12
C ALA A 388 44.79 6.08 12.28
N GLN A 389 44.96 7.06 11.41
CA GLN A 389 46.06 8.03 11.50
C GLN A 389 46.00 8.82 12.81
N SER A 390 44.81 9.28 13.20
CA SER A 390 44.60 10.01 14.47
C SER A 390 44.95 9.14 15.68
N VAL A 391 44.51 7.88 15.72
CA VAL A 391 44.84 6.92 16.78
C VAL A 391 46.35 6.68 16.85
N SER A 392 47.00 6.52 15.70
CA SER A 392 48.46 6.33 15.61
C SER A 392 49.22 7.54 16.16
N GLN A 393 48.84 8.76 15.75
CA GLN A 393 49.46 10.00 16.22
C GLN A 393 49.28 10.21 17.73
N MET A 394 48.11 9.90 18.28
CA MET A 394 47.89 9.96 19.73
C MET A 394 48.82 9.00 20.46
N ARG A 395 48.96 7.76 19.97
CA ARG A 395 49.89 6.77 20.56
C ARG A 395 51.34 7.25 20.49
N THR A 396 51.77 7.82 19.37
CA THR A 396 53.12 8.40 19.23
C THR A 396 53.37 9.55 20.22
N ALA A 397 52.35 10.36 20.50
CA ALA A 397 52.40 11.42 21.50
C ALA A 397 52.31 10.92 22.96
N GLY A 398 52.25 9.59 23.19
CA GLY A 398 52.15 9.00 24.51
C GLY A 398 50.74 9.01 25.11
N VAL A 399 49.71 9.30 24.30
CA VAL A 399 48.30 9.37 24.73
C VAL A 399 47.51 8.18 24.19
N HIS A 400 46.83 7.45 25.07
CA HIS A 400 45.92 6.37 24.67
C HIS A 400 44.46 6.82 24.74
N SER A 401 43.77 6.83 23.59
CA SER A 401 42.34 7.09 23.50
C SER A 401 41.55 5.82 23.24
N GLY A 402 40.88 5.30 24.29
CA GLY A 402 40.04 4.11 24.17
C GLY A 402 38.80 4.34 23.30
N SER A 403 38.23 5.55 23.28
CA SER A 403 37.10 5.89 22.42
C SER A 403 37.47 5.90 20.94
N ALA A 404 38.61 6.50 20.59
CA ALA A 404 39.09 6.53 19.21
C ALA A 404 39.46 5.14 18.69
N SER A 405 40.05 4.29 19.55
CA SER A 405 40.35 2.90 19.18
C SER A 405 39.07 2.09 18.92
N ARG A 406 38.05 2.20 19.78
CA ARG A 406 36.75 1.53 19.55
C ARG A 406 36.05 2.00 18.28
N LEU A 407 36.11 3.30 17.97
CA LEU A 407 35.57 3.83 16.72
C LEU A 407 36.29 3.22 15.52
N LEU A 408 37.63 3.14 15.54
CA LEU A 408 38.41 2.50 14.49
C LEU A 408 38.02 1.03 14.30
N ASP A 409 37.92 0.27 15.39
CA ASP A 409 37.54 -1.15 15.34
C ASP A 409 36.13 -1.33 14.73
N THR A 410 35.19 -0.45 15.11
CA THR A 410 33.81 -0.46 14.57
C THR A 410 33.79 -0.12 13.09
N LEU A 411 34.53 0.91 12.67
CA LEU A 411 34.63 1.32 11.27
C LEU A 411 35.27 0.24 10.40
N ALA A 412 36.32 -0.42 10.88
CA ALA A 412 36.97 -1.53 10.20
C ALA A 412 35.99 -2.70 10.01
N ALA A 413 35.30 -3.12 11.08
CA ALA A 413 34.32 -4.19 11.03
C ALA A 413 33.16 -3.89 10.05
N LEU A 414 32.64 -2.66 10.05
CA LEU A 414 31.60 -2.25 9.10
C LEU A 414 32.12 -2.18 7.66
N THR A 415 33.38 -1.79 7.45
CA THR A 415 34.00 -1.78 6.13
C THR A 415 34.06 -3.20 5.56
N ASP A 416 34.52 -4.17 6.35
CA ASP A 416 34.59 -5.59 5.96
C ASP A 416 33.19 -6.18 5.74
N GLN A 417 32.22 -5.84 6.59
CA GLN A 417 30.84 -6.28 6.43
C GLN A 417 30.20 -5.74 5.14
N ILE A 418 30.40 -4.45 4.84
CA ILE A 418 29.88 -3.83 3.60
C ILE A 418 30.51 -4.49 2.37
N ASP A 419 31.81 -4.78 2.38
CA ASP A 419 32.49 -5.47 1.27
C ASP A 419 31.88 -6.86 1.02
N SER A 420 31.75 -7.66 2.08
CA SER A 420 31.17 -9.01 2.02
C SER A 420 29.72 -9.02 1.50
N GLU A 421 28.87 -8.14 2.04
CA GLU A 421 27.47 -8.02 1.60
C GLU A 421 27.37 -7.49 0.15
N LEU A 422 28.25 -6.58 -0.25
CA LEU A 422 28.34 -6.05 -1.60
C LEU A 422 28.70 -7.14 -2.61
N GLU A 423 29.72 -7.95 -2.31
CA GLU A 423 30.12 -9.07 -3.18
C GLU A 423 29.00 -10.12 -3.25
N GLY A 424 28.37 -10.46 -2.12
CA GLY A 424 27.24 -11.37 -2.09
C GLY A 424 26.05 -10.88 -2.93
N LEU A 425 25.71 -9.58 -2.86
CA LEU A 425 24.66 -8.99 -3.69
C LEU A 425 25.05 -8.99 -5.17
N ARG A 426 26.30 -8.64 -5.50
CA ARG A 426 26.80 -8.63 -6.88
C ARG A 426 26.72 -10.02 -7.52
N ASP A 427 27.12 -11.05 -6.79
CA ASP A 427 27.05 -12.44 -7.25
C ASP A 427 25.60 -12.91 -7.42
N ALA A 428 24.68 -12.50 -6.53
CA ALA A 428 23.26 -12.79 -6.69
C ALA A 428 22.68 -12.11 -7.94
N VAL A 429 22.99 -10.84 -8.19
CA VAL A 429 22.57 -10.11 -9.41
C VAL A 429 23.15 -10.76 -10.66
N ALA A 430 24.42 -11.17 -10.64
CA ALA A 430 25.03 -11.84 -11.79
C ALA A 430 24.32 -13.19 -12.10
N ARG A 431 23.97 -13.97 -11.07
CA ARG A 431 23.23 -15.22 -11.25
C ARG A 431 21.81 -15.00 -11.75
N SER A 432 21.13 -13.92 -11.35
CA SER A 432 19.75 -13.67 -11.78
C SER A 432 19.65 -13.46 -13.29
N HIS A 433 20.68 -12.88 -13.92
CA HIS A 433 20.74 -12.68 -15.38
C HIS A 433 20.76 -13.99 -16.19
N ALA A 434 21.17 -15.10 -15.58
CA ALA A 434 21.23 -16.40 -16.23
C ALA A 434 19.93 -17.22 -16.07
N LEU A 435 18.93 -16.71 -15.35
CA LEU A 435 17.68 -17.41 -15.10
C LEU A 435 16.68 -17.23 -16.24
N GLU A 436 16.17 -18.34 -16.73
CA GLU A 436 15.06 -18.37 -17.69
C GLU A 436 13.71 -18.56 -16.98
N GLY A 437 12.66 -17.98 -17.58
CA GLY A 437 11.30 -18.02 -17.05
C GLY A 437 11.00 -16.88 -16.07
N SER A 438 9.92 -16.16 -16.36
CA SER A 438 9.40 -15.02 -15.58
C SER A 438 9.24 -15.36 -14.09
N LYS A 439 8.61 -16.50 -13.79
CA LYS A 439 8.34 -16.99 -12.43
C LYS A 439 9.61 -17.31 -11.65
N THR A 440 10.47 -18.15 -12.20
CA THR A 440 11.74 -18.55 -11.57
C THR A 440 12.62 -17.35 -11.28
N HIS A 441 12.73 -16.42 -12.23
CA HIS A 441 13.49 -15.20 -12.05
C HIS A 441 12.89 -14.32 -10.95
N ALA A 442 11.57 -14.06 -10.97
CA ALA A 442 10.92 -13.25 -9.93
C ALA A 442 11.05 -13.85 -8.52
N GLN A 443 10.92 -15.18 -8.39
CA GLN A 443 11.14 -15.91 -7.13
C GLN A 443 12.58 -15.75 -6.65
N PHE A 444 13.57 -15.90 -7.54
CA PHE A 444 14.97 -15.69 -7.18
C PHE A 444 15.24 -14.25 -6.73
N MET A 445 14.67 -13.24 -7.40
CA MET A 445 14.79 -11.84 -6.97
C MET A 445 14.23 -11.64 -5.56
N ARG A 446 13.07 -12.24 -5.26
CA ARG A 446 12.44 -12.19 -3.94
C ARG A 446 13.25 -12.91 -2.86
N ASP A 447 13.73 -14.12 -3.15
CA ASP A 447 14.26 -15.04 -2.13
C ASP A 447 15.78 -14.91 -1.94
N GLN A 448 16.50 -14.41 -2.95
CA GLN A 448 17.97 -14.37 -2.94
C GLN A 448 18.53 -12.95 -3.08
N VAL A 449 17.91 -12.07 -3.85
CA VAL A 449 18.42 -10.69 -4.07
C VAL A 449 17.91 -9.74 -2.99
N LEU A 450 16.61 -9.70 -2.72
CA LEU A 450 16.03 -8.80 -1.70
C LEU A 450 16.65 -8.96 -0.30
N PRO A 451 16.86 -10.17 0.25
CA PRO A 451 17.50 -10.31 1.56
C PRO A 451 18.93 -9.75 1.60
N ARG A 452 19.67 -9.84 0.49
CA ARG A 452 21.03 -9.30 0.38
C ARG A 452 21.05 -7.78 0.28
N MET A 453 20.07 -7.20 -0.43
CA MET A 453 19.86 -5.76 -0.39
C MET A 453 19.57 -5.29 1.03
N ALA A 454 18.75 -6.02 1.80
CA ALA A 454 18.47 -5.67 3.19
C ALA A 454 19.71 -5.79 4.10
N GLY A 455 20.53 -6.83 3.92
CA GLY A 455 21.80 -7.01 4.63
C GLY A 455 22.78 -5.86 4.35
N LEU A 456 23.03 -5.56 3.08
CA LEU A 456 23.90 -4.46 2.67
C LEU A 456 23.40 -3.11 3.18
N ARG A 457 22.09 -2.87 3.13
CA ARG A 457 21.47 -1.65 3.65
C ARG A 457 21.75 -1.51 5.14
N THR A 458 21.54 -2.57 5.91
CA THR A 458 21.74 -2.54 7.37
C THR A 458 23.16 -2.11 7.72
N ALA A 459 24.17 -2.64 7.01
CA ALA A 459 25.56 -2.28 7.22
C ALA A 459 25.86 -0.82 6.80
N CYS A 460 25.32 -0.37 5.66
CA CYS A 460 25.48 1.01 5.19
C CYS A 460 24.81 2.03 6.14
N ASP A 461 23.59 1.75 6.59
CA ASP A 461 22.84 2.60 7.51
C ASP A 461 23.58 2.71 8.87
N ALA A 462 24.17 1.61 9.36
CA ALA A 462 25.02 1.65 10.55
C ALA A 462 26.27 2.53 10.35
N ALA A 463 26.95 2.40 9.20
CA ALA A 463 28.12 3.22 8.88
C ALA A 463 27.79 4.72 8.76
N GLU A 464 26.63 5.07 8.22
CA GLU A 464 26.16 6.46 8.15
C GLU A 464 26.14 7.13 9.53
N THR A 465 25.66 6.42 10.56
CA THR A 465 25.46 6.98 11.92
C THR A 465 26.75 7.35 12.66
N ILE A 466 27.89 6.78 12.26
CA ILE A 466 29.19 7.00 12.92
C ILE A 466 30.22 7.69 12.01
N THR A 467 29.87 7.92 10.75
CA THR A 467 30.71 8.66 9.80
C THR A 467 30.42 10.15 9.92
N GLY A 468 31.47 10.97 9.93
CA GLY A 468 31.30 12.43 9.95
C GLY A 468 30.49 12.92 8.75
N HIS A 469 29.58 13.88 8.95
CA HIS A 469 28.70 14.42 7.90
C HIS A 469 29.47 14.80 6.62
N ASP A 470 30.60 15.49 6.75
CA ASP A 470 31.42 15.96 5.61
C ASP A 470 32.24 14.84 4.93
N ARG A 471 32.09 13.60 5.40
CA ARG A 471 32.73 12.40 4.86
C ARG A 471 31.72 11.41 4.30
N TRP A 472 30.43 11.56 4.62
CA TRP A 472 29.37 10.73 4.05
C TRP A 472 28.99 11.23 2.64
N PRO A 473 28.92 10.35 1.62
CA PRO A 473 28.87 10.80 0.23
C PRO A 473 27.47 11.13 -0.29
N ILE A 474 26.41 10.81 0.45
CA ILE A 474 25.02 10.97 0.02
C ILE A 474 24.20 11.73 1.07
N PRO A 475 23.13 12.45 0.67
CA PRO A 475 22.26 13.14 1.63
C PRO A 475 21.62 12.17 2.63
N THR A 476 21.59 12.56 3.90
CA THR A 476 20.91 11.80 4.97
C THR A 476 19.40 11.97 4.86
N TYR A 477 18.62 11.13 5.54
CA TYR A 477 17.17 11.34 5.64
C TYR A 477 16.81 12.68 6.30
N THR A 478 17.66 13.20 7.20
CA THR A 478 17.44 14.53 7.79
C THR A 478 17.49 15.62 6.71
N ASP A 479 18.42 15.50 5.76
CA ASP A 479 18.53 16.42 4.62
C ASP A 479 17.32 16.31 3.71
N LEU A 480 16.94 15.08 3.36
CA LEU A 480 15.88 14.80 2.40
C LEU A 480 14.47 15.13 2.90
N LEU A 481 14.21 15.01 4.22
CA LEU A 481 12.87 15.19 4.78
C LEU A 481 12.64 16.59 5.36
N TYR A 482 13.68 17.24 5.90
CA TYR A 482 13.48 18.49 6.66
C TYR A 482 14.09 19.72 6.03
N ARG A 483 15.17 19.59 5.25
CA ARG A 483 15.92 20.73 4.68
C ARG A 483 15.43 21.16 3.28
N VAL A 484 14.19 20.79 2.91
CA VAL A 484 13.55 21.02 1.59
C VAL A 484 12.73 22.30 1.48
#